data_AF-A0A2K4ZMA7-F1
#
_entry.id   AF-A0A2K4ZMA7-F1
#
_cell.length_a   1.000
_cell.length_b   1.000
_cell.length_c   1.000
_cell.angle_alpha   90.00
_cell.angle_beta   90.00
_cell.angle_gamma   90.00
#
_symmetry.space_group_name_H-M   'P 1'
#
loop_
_entity.id
_entity.type
_entity.pdbx_description
1 polymer ?
#
loop_
_entity_poly.entity_id
_entity_poly.type
_entity_poly.pdbx_seq_one_letter_code
_entity_poly.pdbx_strand_id
1 'polypeptide(L)'
;MKKLYALLMAGVMTVAMAMPVLASGSITAPSKPAGQVPVSESYSSDAKGAADLGSTIGLGTANTNAKAIENKAVAEEVVNVTSNAKVLSDLGVSANAKLKAMIDVSYTGTIPAGGVQIPFDVSGIAKKGDLVYILHRKDSVEGKPWEVVGQAVLGDNLSVTGTFTSFSPVAFMVVDSAQAAAAAGVKAPKTGEF
;
A
#
# COMPACT_ATOMS: atom_id res chain seq x y z
N MET A 1 38.23 32.83 9.41
CA MET A 1 37.41 33.75 10.24
C MET A 1 37.07 34.98 9.42
N LYS A 2 35.77 35.27 9.27
CA LYS A 2 35.10 36.60 9.28
C LYS A 2 35.82 37.69 8.45
N LYS A 3 35.22 38.22 7.39
CA LYS A 3 34.29 39.38 7.36
C LYS A 3 34.19 39.77 5.85
N LEU A 4 33.13 40.25 5.22
CA LEU A 4 31.95 41.01 5.61
C LEU A 4 30.77 40.69 4.68
N TYR A 5 29.57 40.69 5.25
CA TYR A 5 28.28 40.86 4.57
C TYR A 5 28.00 42.35 4.31
N ALA A 6 27.10 42.59 3.36
CA ALA A 6 26.22 43.77 3.18
C ALA A 6 26.55 44.72 2.02
N LEU A 7 25.85 44.53 0.90
CA LEU A 7 25.26 45.55 0.01
C LEU A 7 24.56 44.76 -1.12
N LEU A 8 23.34 44.99 -1.60
CA LEU A 8 22.33 46.01 -1.37
C LEU A 8 21.05 45.45 -2.03
N MET A 9 19.91 45.58 -1.35
CA MET A 9 18.58 45.40 -1.92
C MET A 9 18.28 46.55 -2.90
N ALA A 10 18.15 46.28 -4.21
CA ALA A 10 17.43 47.14 -5.16
C ALA A 10 17.25 46.44 -6.51
N GLY A 11 16.00 46.38 -7.01
CA GLY A 11 15.63 45.91 -8.35
C GLY A 11 14.69 44.70 -8.30
N VAL A 12 13.48 44.81 -7.74
CA VAL A 12 12.26 45.34 -8.40
C VAL A 12 12.02 44.72 -9.79
N MET A 13 11.05 43.81 -9.81
CA MET A 13 10.06 43.52 -10.87
C MET A 13 10.51 43.63 -12.35
N THR A 14 10.48 42.49 -13.03
CA THR A 14 9.77 42.37 -14.31
C THR A 14 9.13 40.99 -14.45
N VAL A 15 7.80 40.98 -14.49
CA VAL A 15 6.96 39.85 -14.90
C VAL A 15 7.15 39.61 -16.41
N ALA A 16 7.37 38.36 -16.83
CA ALA A 16 6.94 37.90 -18.16
C ALA A 16 6.81 36.38 -18.16
N MET A 17 5.57 35.91 -18.31
CA MET A 17 5.23 34.51 -18.56
C MET A 17 5.70 34.11 -19.96
N ALA A 18 6.39 32.98 -20.09
CA ALA A 18 6.55 32.29 -21.35
C ALA A 18 6.41 30.78 -21.11
N MET A 19 5.21 30.26 -21.36
CA MET A 19 4.97 28.82 -21.41
C MET A 19 5.50 28.23 -22.73
N PRO A 20 5.92 26.96 -22.74
CA PRO A 20 6.36 26.28 -23.95
C PRO A 20 5.18 25.97 -24.87
N VAL A 21 5.23 26.46 -26.12
CA VAL A 21 4.42 25.95 -27.23
C VAL A 21 5.32 25.02 -28.06
N LEU A 22 5.12 23.71 -27.89
CA LEU A 22 5.54 22.69 -28.84
C LEU A 22 4.31 21.83 -29.15
N ALA A 23 3.85 21.93 -30.40
CA ALA A 23 2.80 21.12 -30.98
C ALA A 23 3.36 19.82 -31.59
N SER A 24 2.45 18.89 -31.90
CA SER A 24 2.60 17.67 -32.71
C SER A 24 2.88 16.39 -31.89
N GLY A 25 2.16 15.27 -32.05
CA GLY A 25 1.33 14.84 -33.16
C GLY A 25 0.04 14.12 -32.76
N SER A 26 -0.86 14.10 -33.74
CA SER A 26 -2.17 13.45 -33.75
C SER A 26 -2.06 11.93 -33.67
N ILE A 27 -2.89 11.30 -32.82
CA ILE A 27 -3.35 9.93 -33.02
C ILE A 27 -4.88 9.95 -32.92
N THR A 28 -5.52 9.82 -34.08
CA THR A 28 -6.94 9.58 -34.27
C THR A 28 -7.29 8.11 -34.03
N ALA A 29 -8.24 7.81 -33.13
CA ALA A 29 -9.27 6.75 -33.22
C ALA A 29 -10.20 6.79 -31.97
N PRO A 30 -11.42 6.21 -31.97
CA PRO A 30 -12.68 6.93 -32.14
C PRO A 30 -13.50 7.11 -30.85
N SER A 31 -14.40 8.08 -30.93
CA SER A 31 -15.44 8.53 -30.01
C SER A 31 -16.28 7.46 -29.28
N LYS A 32 -16.38 7.61 -27.94
CA LYS A 32 -17.51 7.16 -27.09
C LYS A 32 -17.91 8.32 -26.14
N PRO A 33 -19.20 8.58 -25.85
CA PRO A 33 -19.69 9.91 -25.49
C PRO A 33 -19.40 10.37 -24.05
N ALA A 34 -19.43 11.69 -23.94
CA ALA A 34 -19.27 12.56 -22.78
C ALA A 34 -19.76 12.05 -21.42
N GLY A 35 -18.80 12.06 -20.49
CA GLY A 35 -18.98 11.97 -19.05
C GLY A 35 -17.62 12.02 -18.35
N GLN A 36 -16.71 12.88 -18.84
CA GLN A 36 -15.33 12.94 -18.36
C GLN A 36 -15.12 14.24 -17.60
N VAL A 37 -15.03 14.12 -16.27
CA VAL A 37 -14.23 15.03 -15.47
C VAL A 37 -12.79 14.53 -15.63
N PRO A 38 -11.88 15.24 -16.33
CA PRO A 38 -10.52 14.75 -16.48
C PRO A 38 -9.64 15.39 -15.40
N VAL A 39 -9.35 14.64 -14.34
CA VAL A 39 -8.02 14.68 -13.69
C VAL A 39 -7.62 13.25 -13.37
N SER A 40 -7.05 12.60 -14.38
CA SER A 40 -6.13 11.50 -14.20
C SER A 40 -4.84 12.06 -13.58
N GLU A 41 -4.80 12.19 -12.26
CA GLU A 41 -3.52 12.13 -11.56
C GLU A 41 -3.08 10.66 -11.63
N SER A 42 -2.30 10.32 -12.65
CA SER A 42 -1.84 8.96 -12.86
C SER A 42 -1.06 8.47 -11.63
N TYR A 43 -1.59 7.42 -11.01
CA TYR A 43 -0.87 6.53 -10.11
C TYR A 43 0.47 6.11 -10.75
N SER A 44 1.49 5.80 -9.95
CA SER A 44 2.56 4.90 -10.43
C SER A 44 1.94 3.56 -10.89
N SER A 45 2.61 2.86 -11.82
CA SER A 45 2.13 1.56 -12.31
C SER A 45 1.97 0.54 -11.19
N ASP A 46 2.86 0.59 -10.18
CA ASP A 46 2.85 -0.28 -9.02
C ASP A 46 1.66 0.03 -8.10
N ALA A 47 1.43 1.32 -7.82
CA ALA A 47 0.26 1.76 -7.06
C ALA A 47 -1.04 1.37 -7.78
N LYS A 48 -1.12 1.59 -9.10
CA LYS A 48 -2.29 1.18 -9.87
C LYS A 48 -2.51 -0.33 -9.83
N GLY A 49 -1.47 -1.12 -10.05
CA GLY A 49 -1.55 -2.57 -10.02
C GLY A 49 -2.02 -3.11 -8.67
N ALA A 50 -1.49 -2.55 -7.57
CA ALA A 50 -1.90 -2.93 -6.22
C ALA A 50 -3.35 -2.50 -5.89
N ALA A 51 -3.78 -1.30 -6.31
CA ALA A 51 -5.15 -0.84 -6.11
C ALA A 51 -6.16 -1.70 -6.89
N ASP A 52 -5.84 -1.99 -8.15
CA ASP A 52 -6.69 -2.80 -9.03
C ASP A 52 -6.85 -4.22 -8.44
N LEU A 53 -5.75 -4.84 -7.98
CA LEU A 53 -5.79 -6.14 -7.30
C LEU A 53 -6.47 -6.09 -5.93
N GLY A 54 -6.55 -4.93 -5.28
CA GLY A 54 -7.33 -4.73 -4.06
C GLY A 54 -8.81 -5.10 -4.20
N SER A 55 -9.38 -4.93 -5.40
CA SER A 55 -10.77 -5.35 -5.68
C SER A 55 -11.00 -6.86 -5.60
N THR A 56 -9.94 -7.67 -5.60
CA THR A 56 -10.02 -9.13 -5.51
C THR A 56 -10.04 -9.64 -4.06
N ILE A 57 -9.84 -8.76 -3.09
CA ILE A 57 -9.79 -9.12 -1.67
C ILE A 57 -11.21 -9.25 -1.12
N GLY A 58 -11.58 -10.46 -0.70
CA GLY A 58 -12.86 -10.73 -0.03
C GLY A 58 -12.81 -10.43 1.47
N LEU A 59 -13.95 -10.05 2.05
CA LEU A 59 -14.11 -9.81 3.49
C LEU A 59 -15.08 -10.84 4.09
N GLY A 60 -14.70 -11.47 5.21
CA GLY A 60 -15.55 -12.43 5.90
C GLY A 60 -16.19 -11.91 7.19
N THR A 61 -16.16 -10.61 7.48
CA THR A 61 -16.75 -10.01 8.70
C THR A 61 -17.91 -9.08 8.35
N ALA A 62 -19.00 -9.15 9.12
CA ALA A 62 -20.12 -8.22 8.98
C ALA A 62 -19.72 -6.79 9.42
N ASN A 63 -20.29 -5.77 8.79
CA ASN A 63 -20.00 -4.34 9.02
C ASN A 63 -18.61 -3.84 8.57
N THR A 64 -17.82 -4.68 7.91
CA THR A 64 -16.58 -4.25 7.25
C THR A 64 -16.82 -4.00 5.77
N ASN A 65 -16.23 -2.93 5.24
CA ASN A 65 -16.25 -2.63 3.82
C ASN A 65 -14.81 -2.45 3.34
N ALA A 66 -14.53 -2.91 2.12
CA ALA A 66 -13.27 -2.70 1.44
C ALA A 66 -13.52 -2.01 0.12
N LYS A 67 -12.68 -1.03 -0.20
CA LYS A 67 -12.66 -0.35 -1.50
C LYS A 67 -11.24 -0.29 -2.00
N ALA A 68 -11.08 -0.17 -3.32
CA ALA A 68 -9.79 0.21 -3.88
C ALA A 68 -9.41 1.61 -3.34
N ILE A 69 -8.12 1.85 -3.14
CA ILE A 69 -7.64 3.17 -2.73
C ILE A 69 -7.81 4.13 -3.90
N GLU A 70 -8.69 5.11 -3.76
CA GLU A 70 -8.98 6.13 -4.78
C GLU A 70 -8.08 7.37 -4.66
N ASN A 71 -7.46 7.57 -3.49
CA ASN A 71 -6.56 8.69 -3.23
C ASN A 71 -5.12 8.35 -3.63
N LYS A 72 -4.57 9.09 -4.60
CA LYS A 72 -3.21 8.90 -5.10
C LYS A 72 -2.13 9.07 -4.02
N ALA A 73 -2.20 10.11 -3.18
CA ALA A 73 -1.18 10.38 -2.18
C ALA A 73 -1.07 9.21 -1.19
N VAL A 74 -2.22 8.66 -0.80
CA VAL A 74 -2.31 7.47 0.06
C VAL A 74 -1.73 6.24 -0.64
N ALA A 75 -2.08 6.02 -1.90
CA ALA A 75 -1.57 4.90 -2.69
C ALA A 75 -0.04 4.94 -2.86
N GLU A 76 0.51 6.12 -3.13
CA GLU A 76 1.96 6.35 -3.22
C GLU A 76 2.65 6.19 -1.85
N GLU A 77 2.03 6.62 -0.75
CA GLU A 77 2.52 6.36 0.61
C GLU A 77 2.65 4.85 0.86
N VAL A 78 1.62 4.07 0.50
CA VAL A 78 1.65 2.61 0.63
C VAL A 78 2.82 2.02 -0.14
N VAL A 79 3.02 2.42 -1.40
CA VAL A 79 4.13 1.93 -2.24
C VAL A 79 5.48 2.32 -1.63
N ASN A 80 5.63 3.55 -1.15
CA ASN A 80 6.87 4.03 -0.54
C ASN A 80 7.24 3.26 0.72
N VAL A 81 6.26 2.99 1.59
CA VAL A 81 6.46 2.21 2.82
C VAL A 81 6.78 0.76 2.50
N THR A 82 6.06 0.15 1.56
CA THR A 82 6.21 -1.26 1.19
C THR A 82 7.41 -1.55 0.30
N SER A 83 8.01 -0.53 -0.31
CA SER A 83 9.27 -0.65 -1.06
C SER A 83 10.51 -0.33 -0.21
N ASN A 84 10.33 0.23 0.98
CA ASN A 84 11.43 0.58 1.86
C ASN A 84 11.84 -0.60 2.74
N ALA A 85 12.92 -1.28 2.36
CA ALA A 85 13.44 -2.45 3.06
C ALA A 85 13.73 -2.21 4.55
N LYS A 86 14.16 -0.99 4.93
CA LYS A 86 14.41 -0.66 6.33
C LYS A 86 13.10 -0.62 7.12
N VAL A 87 12.08 0.05 6.58
CA VAL A 87 10.75 0.13 7.22
C VAL A 87 10.16 -1.27 7.37
N LEU A 88 10.21 -2.09 6.32
CA LEU A 88 9.75 -3.47 6.39
C LEU A 88 10.50 -4.29 7.44
N SER A 89 11.83 -4.16 7.53
CA SER A 89 12.63 -4.86 8.54
C SER A 89 12.29 -4.42 9.96
N ASP A 90 12.06 -3.11 10.19
CA ASP A 90 11.66 -2.58 11.50
C ASP A 90 10.27 -3.12 11.91
N LEU A 91 9.40 -3.44 10.92
CA LEU A 91 8.09 -4.07 11.11
C LEU A 91 8.15 -5.60 11.22
N GLY A 92 9.32 -6.22 11.08
CA GLY A 92 9.48 -7.68 11.07
C GLY A 92 8.93 -8.35 9.79
N VAL A 93 8.74 -7.60 8.71
CA VAL A 93 8.32 -8.11 7.41
C VAL A 93 9.55 -8.58 6.63
N SER A 94 9.46 -9.75 6.01
CA SER A 94 10.56 -10.32 5.22
C SER A 94 10.95 -9.40 4.05
N ALA A 95 12.25 -9.29 3.78
CA ALA A 95 12.77 -8.55 2.63
C ALA A 95 12.31 -9.14 1.27
N ASN A 96 11.86 -10.39 1.26
CA ASN A 96 11.31 -11.05 0.06
C ASN A 96 9.82 -10.79 -0.16
N ALA A 97 9.17 -10.06 0.76
CA ALA A 97 7.76 -9.75 0.66
C ALA A 97 7.55 -8.68 -0.41
N LYS A 98 6.53 -8.86 -1.25
CA LYS A 98 6.17 -7.92 -2.31
C LYS A 98 4.74 -7.43 -2.11
N LEU A 99 4.52 -6.13 -2.34
CA LEU A 99 3.18 -5.57 -2.40
C LEU A 99 2.40 -6.25 -3.53
N LYS A 100 1.22 -6.78 -3.21
CA LYS A 100 0.32 -7.39 -4.19
C LYS A 100 -1.01 -6.69 -4.31
N ALA A 101 -1.54 -6.23 -3.19
CA ALA A 101 -2.79 -5.47 -3.17
C ALA A 101 -2.76 -4.42 -2.07
N MET A 102 -3.59 -3.40 -2.27
CA MET A 102 -3.92 -2.45 -1.22
C MET A 102 -5.40 -2.07 -1.32
N ILE A 103 -6.02 -1.87 -0.17
CA ILE A 103 -7.43 -1.52 -0.04
C ILE A 103 -7.60 -0.50 1.06
N ASP A 104 -8.66 0.29 0.98
CA ASP A 104 -9.15 1.06 2.11
C ASP A 104 -10.22 0.24 2.84
N VAL A 105 -9.96 -0.09 4.10
CA VAL A 105 -10.90 -0.85 4.94
C VAL A 105 -11.61 0.12 5.86
N SER A 106 -12.94 0.03 5.91
CA SER A 106 -13.77 0.78 6.85
C SER A 106 -14.66 -0.16 7.65
N TYR A 107 -15.04 0.28 8.84
CA TYR A 107 -15.93 -0.44 9.72
C TYR A 107 -17.06 0.46 10.21
N THR A 108 -18.28 -0.07 10.15
CA THR A 108 -19.46 0.64 10.64
C THR A 108 -19.79 0.16 12.06
N GLY A 109 -19.63 1.05 13.05
CA GLY A 109 -19.97 0.78 14.45
C GLY A 109 -18.82 1.09 15.41
N THR A 110 -19.01 0.73 16.68
CA THR A 110 -17.99 0.93 17.72
C THR A 110 -16.96 -0.20 17.71
N ILE A 111 -15.68 0.15 17.66
CA ILE A 111 -14.58 -0.83 17.71
C ILE A 111 -14.45 -1.34 19.15
N PRO A 112 -14.49 -2.67 19.39
CA PRO A 112 -14.23 -3.24 20.71
C PRO A 112 -12.80 -2.94 21.18
N ALA A 113 -12.56 -2.92 22.50
CA ALA A 113 -11.23 -2.67 23.06
C ALA A 113 -10.16 -3.70 22.61
N GLY A 114 -10.59 -4.91 22.25
CA GLY A 114 -9.73 -5.96 21.68
C GLY A 114 -9.54 -5.87 20.17
N GLY A 115 -10.09 -4.85 19.52
CA GLY A 115 -10.10 -4.71 18.06
C GLY A 115 -11.15 -5.59 17.38
N VAL A 116 -11.20 -5.47 16.05
CA VAL A 116 -12.06 -6.27 15.16
C VAL A 116 -11.18 -7.23 14.38
N GLN A 117 -11.52 -8.51 14.42
CA GLN A 117 -10.89 -9.53 13.58
C GLN A 117 -11.58 -9.61 12.23
N ILE A 118 -10.79 -9.51 11.17
CA ILE A 118 -11.27 -9.54 9.79
C ILE A 118 -10.49 -10.64 9.05
N PRO A 119 -11.16 -11.74 8.65
CA PRO A 119 -10.60 -12.67 7.71
C PRO A 119 -10.72 -12.07 6.30
N PHE A 120 -9.58 -11.97 5.63
CA PHE A 120 -9.50 -11.58 4.23
C PHE A 120 -9.32 -12.80 3.35
N ASP A 121 -10.13 -12.94 2.32
CA ASP A 121 -9.87 -13.88 1.22
C ASP A 121 -8.86 -13.24 0.27
N VAL A 122 -7.69 -13.88 0.15
CA VAL A 122 -6.55 -13.40 -0.64
C VAL A 122 -6.27 -14.29 -1.85
N SER A 123 -7.24 -15.13 -2.25
CA SER A 123 -7.13 -16.05 -3.38
C SER A 123 -6.79 -15.38 -4.72
N GLY A 124 -7.11 -14.09 -4.89
CA GLY A 124 -6.75 -13.30 -6.07
C GLY A 124 -5.28 -12.88 -6.14
N ILE A 125 -4.52 -12.94 -5.04
CA ILE A 125 -3.16 -12.39 -4.96
C ILE A 125 -2.09 -13.35 -4.43
N ALA A 126 -2.50 -14.44 -3.78
CA ALA A 126 -1.61 -15.39 -3.13
C ALA A 126 -2.16 -16.82 -3.25
N LYS A 127 -1.27 -17.81 -3.16
CA LYS A 127 -1.59 -19.24 -3.24
C LYS A 127 -1.22 -19.97 -1.96
N LYS A 128 -1.68 -21.23 -1.83
CA LYS A 128 -1.33 -22.11 -0.73
C LYS A 128 0.19 -22.17 -0.53
N GLY A 129 0.62 -22.06 0.72
CA GLY A 129 2.03 -22.06 1.12
C GLY A 129 2.72 -20.70 1.06
N ASP A 130 2.15 -19.70 0.39
CA ASP A 130 2.69 -18.33 0.46
C ASP A 130 2.48 -17.75 1.87
N LEU A 131 3.41 -16.90 2.32
CA LEU A 131 3.27 -16.14 3.55
C LEU A 131 2.72 -14.75 3.21
N VAL A 132 1.61 -14.38 3.83
CA VAL A 132 0.98 -13.07 3.65
C VAL A 132 1.09 -12.28 4.95
N TYR A 133 1.56 -11.04 4.84
CA TYR A 133 1.49 -10.04 5.90
C TYR A 133 0.43 -9.00 5.54
N ILE A 134 -0.35 -8.63 6.55
CA ILE A 134 -1.32 -7.54 6.49
C ILE A 134 -0.71 -6.35 7.22
N LEU A 135 -0.34 -5.33 6.46
CA LEU A 135 0.15 -4.07 6.97
C LEU A 135 -1.00 -3.07 7.03
N HIS A 136 -1.06 -2.31 8.10
CA HIS A 136 -2.12 -1.33 8.34
C HIS A 136 -1.50 -0.03 8.85
N ARG A 137 -1.98 1.11 8.36
CA ARG A 137 -1.58 2.42 8.89
C ARG A 137 -2.34 2.67 10.20
N LYS A 138 -1.68 2.97 11.31
CA LYS A 138 -2.34 3.06 12.63
C LYS A 138 -3.47 4.10 12.70
N ASP A 139 -3.56 5.01 11.75
CA ASP A 139 -4.63 6.00 11.61
C ASP A 139 -4.82 6.34 10.12
N SER A 140 -5.90 7.03 9.79
CA SER A 140 -6.16 7.55 8.44
C SER A 140 -5.39 8.85 8.13
N VAL A 141 -4.56 9.33 9.05
CA VAL A 141 -3.72 10.51 8.88
C VAL A 141 -2.39 10.13 8.21
N GLU A 142 -2.01 10.88 7.17
CA GLU A 142 -0.75 10.73 6.44
C GLU A 142 0.47 10.81 7.37
N GLY A 143 1.48 9.97 7.12
CA GLY A 143 2.74 9.96 7.88
C GLY A 143 2.68 9.26 9.23
N LYS A 144 1.57 8.58 9.55
CA LYS A 144 1.45 7.75 10.75
C LYS A 144 2.21 6.42 10.58
N PRO A 145 2.67 5.82 11.69
CA PRO A 145 3.39 4.57 11.63
C PRO A 145 2.48 3.45 11.11
N TRP A 146 3.08 2.55 10.36
CA TRP A 146 2.47 1.31 9.92
C TRP A 146 2.71 0.22 10.96
N GLU A 147 1.81 -0.76 11.02
CA GLU A 147 1.94 -1.92 11.91
C GLU A 147 1.48 -3.19 11.17
N VAL A 148 2.00 -4.34 11.60
CA VAL A 148 1.54 -5.64 11.10
C VAL A 148 0.36 -6.08 11.97
N VAL A 149 -0.83 -6.14 11.39
CA VAL A 149 -2.07 -6.51 12.09
C VAL A 149 -2.43 -7.99 11.92
N GLY A 150 -1.75 -8.68 11.01
CA GLY A 150 -1.93 -10.10 10.78
C GLY A 150 -0.83 -10.66 9.89
N GLN A 151 -0.50 -11.93 10.10
CA GLN A 151 0.36 -12.70 9.21
C GLN A 151 -0.02 -14.18 9.26
N ALA A 152 0.06 -14.87 8.11
CA ALA A 152 -0.14 -16.31 8.06
C ALA A 152 0.50 -16.93 6.82
N VAL A 153 1.00 -18.15 6.97
CA VAL A 153 1.25 -19.03 5.82
C VAL A 153 -0.09 -19.60 5.38
N LEU A 154 -0.45 -19.41 4.12
CA LEU A 154 -1.77 -19.79 3.62
C LEU A 154 -1.93 -21.30 3.55
N GLY A 155 -3.02 -21.79 4.15
CA GLY A 155 -3.47 -23.18 4.05
C GLY A 155 -4.38 -23.40 2.83
N ASP A 156 -5.26 -24.38 2.92
CA ASP A 156 -6.26 -24.67 1.88
C ASP A 156 -7.35 -23.61 1.80
N ASN A 157 -7.71 -23.03 2.95
CA ASN A 157 -8.56 -21.86 3.01
C ASN A 157 -7.64 -20.65 2.81
N LEU A 158 -7.61 -20.08 1.60
CA LEU A 158 -6.73 -18.98 1.16
C LEU A 158 -7.08 -17.64 1.84
N SER A 159 -7.11 -17.64 3.16
CA SER A 159 -7.50 -16.51 3.97
C SER A 159 -6.46 -16.21 5.04
N VAL A 160 -6.32 -14.91 5.34
CA VAL A 160 -5.47 -14.41 6.41
C VAL A 160 -6.27 -13.45 7.28
N THR A 161 -6.12 -13.55 8.60
CA THR A 161 -6.89 -12.73 9.55
C THR A 161 -6.04 -11.58 10.07
N GLY A 162 -6.55 -10.37 9.97
CA GLY A 162 -6.00 -9.17 10.60
C GLY A 162 -6.82 -8.75 11.83
N THR A 163 -6.17 -8.22 12.86
CA THR A 163 -6.84 -7.63 14.03
C THR A 163 -6.64 -6.12 14.05
N PHE A 164 -7.73 -5.36 13.92
CA PHE A 164 -7.71 -3.91 13.73
C PHE A 164 -8.24 -3.17 14.94
N THR A 165 -7.50 -2.16 15.40
CA THR A 165 -7.95 -1.24 16.48
C THR A 165 -8.33 0.14 15.94
N SER A 166 -8.02 0.39 14.67
CA SER A 166 -8.43 1.52 13.84
C SER A 166 -8.53 1.04 12.39
N PHE A 167 -9.13 1.87 11.54
CA PHE A 167 -9.39 1.53 10.15
C PHE A 167 -8.78 2.58 9.24
N SER A 168 -7.98 2.10 8.30
CA SER A 168 -7.20 2.90 7.38
C SER A 168 -6.75 1.99 6.22
N PRO A 169 -5.98 2.53 5.25
CA PRO A 169 -5.40 1.73 4.19
C PRO A 169 -4.66 0.49 4.71
N VAL A 170 -4.96 -0.63 4.07
CA VAL A 170 -4.37 -1.94 4.32
C VAL A 170 -3.58 -2.37 3.09
N ALA A 171 -2.36 -2.86 3.32
CA ALA A 171 -1.48 -3.37 2.29
C ALA A 171 -1.21 -4.86 2.52
N PHE A 172 -1.28 -5.64 1.44
CA PHE A 172 -1.01 -7.07 1.44
C PHE A 172 0.35 -7.35 0.84
N MET A 173 1.25 -7.82 1.69
CA MET A 173 2.62 -8.16 1.34
C MET A 173 2.75 -9.68 1.26
N VAL A 174 3.20 -10.22 0.14
CA VAL A 174 3.25 -11.66 -0.12
C VAL A 174 4.70 -12.12 -0.32
N VAL A 175 5.07 -13.18 0.40
CA VAL A 175 6.30 -13.94 0.19
C VAL A 175 5.94 -15.27 -0.45
N ASP A 176 6.62 -15.61 -1.53
CA ASP A 176 6.41 -16.88 -2.22
C ASP A 176 6.71 -18.09 -1.31
N SER A 177 5.93 -19.16 -1.49
CA SER A 177 6.03 -20.40 -0.71
C SER A 177 7.43 -21.00 -0.63
N ALA A 178 8.27 -20.84 -1.66
CA ALA A 178 9.66 -21.31 -1.62
C ALA A 178 10.50 -20.62 -0.54
N GLN A 179 10.08 -19.43 -0.09
CA GLN A 179 10.79 -18.60 0.88
C GLN A 179 9.98 -18.36 2.17
N ALA A 180 8.73 -18.82 2.20
CA ALA A 180 7.80 -18.61 3.32
C ALA A 180 8.31 -19.21 4.63
N ALA A 181 8.93 -20.40 4.62
CA ALA A 181 9.44 -21.03 5.83
C ALA A 181 10.57 -20.22 6.50
N ALA A 182 11.49 -19.68 5.71
CA ALA A 182 12.56 -18.80 6.19
C ALA A 182 12.00 -17.45 6.68
N ALA A 183 11.01 -16.91 5.97
CA ALA A 183 10.38 -15.63 6.28
C ALA A 183 9.47 -15.66 7.53
N ALA A 184 8.78 -16.78 7.78
CA ALA A 184 7.91 -16.97 8.94
C ALA A 184 8.68 -17.23 10.25
N GLY A 185 10.02 -17.25 10.20
CA GLY A 185 10.84 -17.59 11.37
C GLY A 185 10.65 -19.03 11.84
N VAL A 186 10.08 -19.90 11.01
CA VAL A 186 9.94 -21.34 11.30
C VAL A 186 11.33 -21.94 11.16
N LYS A 187 12.08 -21.90 12.26
CA LYS A 187 13.28 -22.69 12.43
C LYS A 187 12.84 -24.15 12.26
N ALA A 188 13.25 -24.79 11.16
CA ALA A 188 13.03 -26.22 10.98
C ALA A 188 13.43 -26.95 12.27
N PRO A 189 12.67 -27.97 12.73
CA PRO A 189 13.12 -28.79 13.84
C PRO A 189 14.52 -29.28 13.48
N LYS A 190 15.48 -29.10 14.39
CA LYS A 190 16.82 -29.67 14.23
C LYS A 190 16.63 -31.19 14.14
N THR A 191 16.61 -31.74 12.93
CA THR A 191 16.63 -33.18 12.73
C THR A 191 18.01 -33.66 13.14
N GLY A 192 18.10 -34.31 14.31
CA GLY A 192 19.27 -35.08 14.72
C GLY A 192 19.99 -34.57 15.97
N GLU A 193 19.35 -34.70 17.13
CA GLU A 193 20.07 -35.12 18.34
C GLU A 193 19.47 -36.48 18.72
N PHE A 194 20.09 -37.54 18.19
CA PHE A 194 19.99 -38.90 18.72
C PHE A 194 21.11 -39.09 19.74
#